data_AF-A0A5C7G0H2-F1
#
_entry.id   AF-A0A5C7G0H2-F1
#
_cell.length_a   1.000
_cell.length_b   1.000
_cell.length_c   1.000
_cell.angle_alpha   90.00
_cell.angle_beta   90.00
_cell.angle_gamma   90.00
#
_symmetry.space_group_name_H-M   'P 1'
#
loop_
_entity.id
_entity.type
_entity.pdbx_description
1 polymer ?
#
loop_
_entity_poly.entity_id
_entity_poly.type
_entity_poly.pdbx_seq_one_letter_code
_entity_poly.pdbx_strand_id
1 'polypeptide(L)'
;MRTATTANTTPVITNKVILSLIILATYFAGQFGSGWLSPLYRHLLADQSDATRNVIWNVLYYGLIPLIATVLLFGFRNTPSALGLDKGLAKGFKVAFLVTLPMLIGYAVCSGFTINISANNFYYGSISAPIFEELFFRAFLFGLLYRYAGWGMVPATILDAFVFGVIHISQGDDFASSASVFAVTSAGAVWLSWMYKEWDWNLWLVVFLHAFMNLYWMLFDMADNAAGGLWANVFRVATIVACVVWTNRRIKQARTQVQESEKAHDVLAPKAFAGAIS
;
A
#
# COMPACT_ATOMS: atom_id res chain seq x y z
N MET A 1 16.84 -16.70 13.13
CA MET A 1 17.56 -15.66 12.37
C MET A 1 17.17 -14.33 12.97
N ARG A 2 18.16 -13.54 13.44
CA ARG A 2 18.02 -12.39 14.37
C ARG A 2 16.78 -11.54 14.11
N THR A 3 15.96 -11.37 15.14
CA THR A 3 15.03 -10.26 15.30
C THR A 3 15.79 -8.97 15.05
N ALA A 4 15.55 -8.34 13.90
CA ALA A 4 15.93 -6.95 13.73
C ALA A 4 15.21 -6.19 14.86
N THR A 5 15.98 -5.72 15.84
CA THR A 5 15.54 -4.70 16.78
C THR A 5 15.05 -3.53 15.94
N THR A 6 13.74 -3.48 15.69
CA THR A 6 13.10 -2.28 15.19
C THR A 6 13.46 -1.20 16.20
N ALA A 7 14.29 -0.24 15.79
CA ALA A 7 14.46 0.98 16.56
C ALA A 7 13.05 1.45 16.93
N ASN A 8 12.78 1.64 18.23
CA ASN A 8 11.47 2.07 18.72
C ASN A 8 11.11 3.37 18.02
N THR A 9 10.38 3.24 16.91
CA THR A 9 10.05 4.36 16.03
C THR A 9 8.92 5.07 16.75
N THR A 10 9.26 6.14 17.47
CA THR A 10 8.29 6.91 18.25
C THR A 10 8.08 8.27 17.60
N PRO A 11 6.82 8.72 17.43
CA PRO A 11 6.55 10.08 16.96
C PRO A 11 7.05 11.10 18.00
N VAL A 12 7.45 12.27 17.51
CA VAL A 12 7.81 13.45 18.31
C VAL A 12 6.61 13.89 19.17
N ILE A 13 5.40 13.77 18.62
CA ILE A 13 4.14 14.02 19.31
C ILE A 13 3.56 12.70 19.81
N THR A 14 3.53 12.51 21.12
CA THR A 14 3.02 11.28 21.76
C THR A 14 1.50 11.30 21.97
N ASN A 15 0.86 12.48 21.93
CA ASN A 15 -0.59 12.60 22.04
C ASN A 15 -1.25 12.07 20.75
N LYS A 16 -1.93 10.93 20.88
CA LYS A 16 -2.59 10.21 19.77
C LYS A 16 -3.68 11.01 19.06
N VAL A 17 -4.41 11.87 19.78
CA VAL A 17 -5.46 12.72 19.19
C VAL A 17 -4.82 13.79 18.33
N ILE A 18 -3.81 14.49 18.85
CA ILE A 18 -3.07 15.52 18.08
C ILE A 18 -2.42 14.88 16.85
N LEU A 19 -1.80 13.70 17.01
CA LEU A 19 -1.20 12.97 15.91
C LEU A 19 -2.24 12.60 14.84
N SER A 20 -3.42 12.12 15.22
CA SER A 20 -4.53 11.86 14.29
C SER A 20 -4.93 13.12 13.53
N LEU A 21 -5.11 14.24 14.24
CA LEU A 21 -5.50 15.51 13.63
C LEU A 21 -4.47 16.01 12.62
N ILE A 22 -3.17 15.88 12.92
CA ILE A 22 -2.11 16.28 11.98
C ILE A 22 -2.11 15.38 10.75
N ILE A 23 -2.18 14.05 10.92
CA ILE A 23 -2.20 13.11 9.80
C ILE A 23 -3.39 13.39 8.89
N LEU A 24 -4.59 13.54 9.47
CA LEU A 24 -5.80 13.84 8.72
C LEU A 24 -5.72 15.21 8.05
N ALA A 25 -5.27 16.25 8.75
CA ALA A 25 -5.12 17.59 8.18
C ALA A 25 -4.12 17.59 7.02
N THR A 26 -2.98 16.91 7.15
CA THR A 26 -2.02 16.74 6.05
C THR A 26 -2.64 15.99 4.89
N TYR A 27 -3.37 14.91 5.14
CA TYR A 27 -4.07 14.17 4.10
C TYR A 27 -5.06 15.05 3.35
N PHE A 28 -5.97 15.74 4.06
CA PHE A 28 -6.96 16.62 3.45
C PHE A 28 -6.31 17.79 2.71
N ALA A 29 -5.26 18.40 3.27
CA ALA A 29 -4.50 19.45 2.60
C ALA A 29 -3.77 18.93 1.35
N GLY A 30 -3.26 17.70 1.38
CA GLY A 30 -2.62 17.02 0.25
C GLY A 30 -3.61 16.46 -0.77
N GLN A 31 -4.88 16.27 -0.44
CA GLN A 31 -5.90 15.80 -1.40
C GLN A 31 -6.61 16.97 -2.07
N PHE A 32 -7.04 17.96 -1.28
CA PHE A 32 -7.91 19.06 -1.71
C PHE A 32 -7.15 20.38 -1.92
N GLY A 33 -5.92 20.49 -1.42
CA GLY A 33 -5.06 21.66 -1.68
C GLY A 33 -4.64 21.78 -3.15
N SER A 34 -4.78 20.69 -3.92
CA SER A 34 -4.39 20.59 -5.33
C SER A 34 -5.11 21.62 -6.19
N GLY A 35 -6.39 21.90 -5.90
CA GLY A 35 -7.18 22.89 -6.63
C GLY A 35 -6.59 24.30 -6.58
N TRP A 36 -5.91 24.65 -5.49
CA TRP A 36 -5.30 25.97 -5.29
C TRP A 36 -3.93 26.08 -5.97
N LEU A 37 -3.15 24.98 -5.94
CA LEU A 37 -1.77 24.97 -6.44
C LEU A 37 -1.66 24.56 -7.91
N SER A 38 -2.60 23.77 -8.42
CA SER A 38 -2.60 23.24 -9.80
C SER A 38 -2.57 24.35 -10.87
N PRO A 39 -3.33 25.46 -10.77
CA PRO A 39 -3.25 26.53 -11.77
C PRO A 39 -1.86 27.18 -11.84
N LEU A 40 -1.29 27.52 -10.68
CA LEU A 40 0.07 28.07 -10.60
C LEU A 40 1.11 27.08 -11.12
N TYR A 41 1.00 25.81 -10.72
CA TYR A 41 1.87 24.74 -11.16
C TYR A 41 1.85 24.53 -12.68
N ARG A 42 0.66 24.47 -13.28
CA ARG A 42 0.49 24.34 -14.73
C ARG A 42 1.02 25.55 -15.47
N HIS A 43 0.91 26.75 -14.87
CA HIS A 43 1.48 27.96 -15.43
C HIS A 43 3.02 27.93 -15.39
N LEU A 44 3.63 27.53 -14.27
CA LEU A 44 5.09 27.48 -14.10
C LEU A 44 5.77 26.44 -15.01
N LEU A 45 5.06 25.37 -15.35
CA LEU A 45 5.56 24.30 -16.24
C LEU A 45 4.80 24.25 -17.56
N ALA A 46 4.36 25.42 -18.06
CA ALA A 46 3.58 25.51 -19.29
C ALA A 46 4.33 24.96 -20.51
N ASP A 47 5.66 25.08 -20.51
CA ASP A 47 6.60 24.62 -21.54
C ASP A 47 6.86 23.11 -21.53
N GLN A 48 6.47 22.42 -20.45
CA GLN A 48 6.69 20.99 -20.29
C GLN A 48 5.54 20.16 -20.89
N SER A 49 5.86 18.93 -21.30
CA SER A 49 4.85 17.96 -21.74
C SER A 49 3.87 17.62 -20.60
N ASP A 50 2.64 17.21 -20.93
CA ASP A 50 1.66 16.77 -19.93
C ASP A 50 2.16 15.59 -19.09
N ALA A 51 2.89 14.66 -19.71
CA ALA A 51 3.49 13.53 -19.00
C ALA A 51 4.51 14.02 -17.95
N THR A 52 5.40 14.93 -18.34
CA THR A 52 6.39 15.55 -17.44
C THR A 52 5.69 16.30 -16.31
N ARG A 53 4.65 17.09 -16.62
CA ARG A 53 3.84 17.78 -15.61
C ARG A 53 3.15 16.81 -14.66
N ASN A 54 2.60 15.69 -15.12
CA ASN A 54 1.96 14.75 -14.21
C ASN A 54 2.97 14.07 -13.28
N VAL A 55 4.15 13.72 -13.80
CA VAL A 55 5.23 13.13 -12.99
C VAL A 55 5.73 14.11 -11.93
N ILE A 56 6.06 15.34 -12.31
CA ILE A 56 6.53 16.36 -11.36
C ILE A 56 5.46 16.64 -10.31
N TRP A 57 4.19 16.71 -10.71
CA TRP A 57 3.08 16.92 -9.77
C TRP A 57 2.99 15.77 -8.77
N ASN A 58 3.03 14.52 -9.24
CA ASN A 58 2.99 13.35 -8.37
C ASN A 58 4.16 13.33 -7.38
N VAL A 59 5.38 13.65 -7.84
CA VAL A 59 6.57 13.72 -6.98
C VAL A 59 6.42 14.83 -5.93
N LEU A 60 6.15 16.06 -6.36
CA LEU A 60 6.18 17.23 -5.48
C LEU A 60 4.97 17.27 -4.54
N TYR A 61 3.80 16.89 -5.03
CA TYR A 61 2.56 17.04 -4.29
C TYR A 61 2.22 15.77 -3.53
N TYR A 62 2.03 14.63 -4.23
CA TYR A 62 1.67 13.37 -3.57
C TYR A 62 2.85 12.64 -2.93
N GLY A 63 4.10 12.96 -3.32
CA GLY A 63 5.31 12.42 -2.73
C GLY A 63 5.86 13.22 -1.56
N LEU A 64 6.15 14.52 -1.77
CA LEU A 64 6.83 15.32 -0.74
C LEU A 64 5.92 15.67 0.43
N ILE A 65 4.61 15.90 0.24
CA ILE A 65 3.70 16.25 1.34
C ILE A 65 3.68 15.16 2.44
N PRO A 66 3.38 13.87 2.14
CA PRO A 66 3.41 12.84 3.16
C PRO A 66 4.83 12.62 3.71
N LEU A 67 5.86 12.76 2.88
CA LEU A 67 7.24 12.56 3.32
C LEU A 67 7.69 13.64 4.31
N ILE A 68 7.48 14.91 3.98
CA ILE A 68 7.81 16.05 4.84
C ILE A 68 7.01 15.96 6.13
N ALA A 69 5.71 15.70 6.06
CA ALA A 69 4.88 15.53 7.25
C ALA A 69 5.39 14.39 8.15
N THR A 70 5.79 13.26 7.56
CA THR A 70 6.37 12.16 8.33
C THR A 70 7.72 12.54 8.96
N VAL A 71 8.57 13.26 8.22
CA VAL A 71 9.84 13.77 8.77
C VAL A 71 9.60 14.70 9.95
N LEU A 72 8.59 15.58 9.88
CA LEU A 72 8.22 16.46 10.99
C LEU A 72 7.67 15.67 12.18
N LEU A 73 6.92 14.60 11.93
CA LEU A 73 6.30 13.78 12.96
C LEU A 73 7.25 12.78 13.63
N PHE A 74 8.26 12.27 12.93
CA PHE A 74 9.11 11.17 13.41
C PHE A 74 10.61 11.49 13.39
N GLY A 75 11.02 12.52 12.64
CA GLY A 75 12.42 12.82 12.33
C GLY A 75 12.94 12.02 11.14
N PHE A 76 13.98 12.56 10.47
CA PHE A 76 14.60 11.95 9.28
C PHE A 76 15.03 10.50 9.49
N ARG A 77 15.61 10.17 10.66
CA ARG A 77 16.14 8.84 10.95
C ARG A 77 15.06 7.77 11.07
N ASN A 78 13.87 8.16 11.53
CA ASN A 78 12.77 7.24 11.81
C ASN A 78 11.75 7.16 10.67
N THR A 79 11.79 8.12 9.75
CA THR A 79 10.86 8.21 8.61
C THR A 79 10.82 6.94 7.76
N PRO A 80 11.97 6.32 7.39
CA PRO A 80 11.95 5.09 6.62
C PRO A 80 11.19 3.94 7.31
N SER A 81 11.37 3.75 8.63
CA SER A 81 10.67 2.73 9.43
C SER A 81 9.19 3.06 9.63
N ALA A 82 8.86 4.34 9.81
CA ALA A 82 7.48 4.81 9.94
C ALA A 82 6.66 4.54 8.67
N LEU A 83 7.28 4.72 7.50
CA LEU A 83 6.65 4.50 6.18
C LEU A 83 6.87 3.12 5.59
N GLY A 84 7.71 2.28 6.21
CA GLY A 84 7.99 0.95 5.67
C GLY A 84 8.94 0.94 4.47
N LEU A 85 9.68 2.03 4.26
CA LEU A 85 10.66 2.18 3.17
C LEU A 85 11.94 1.39 3.43
N ASP A 86 12.28 1.14 4.70
CA ASP A 86 13.44 0.34 5.13
C ASP A 86 13.19 -1.17 5.09
N LYS A 87 12.00 -1.59 4.64
CA LYS A 87 11.64 -2.99 4.46
C LYS A 87 12.19 -3.54 3.14
N GLY A 88 12.22 -4.86 3.02
CA GLY A 88 12.91 -5.52 1.91
C GLY A 88 12.27 -5.26 0.54
N LEU A 89 12.88 -4.37 -0.26
CA LEU A 89 12.49 -4.05 -1.64
C LEU A 89 12.44 -5.30 -2.53
N ALA A 90 13.52 -6.08 -2.56
CA ALA A 90 13.58 -7.32 -3.35
C ALA A 90 12.56 -8.36 -2.89
N LYS A 91 12.26 -8.41 -1.59
CA LYS A 91 11.22 -9.30 -1.05
C LYS A 91 9.82 -8.84 -1.50
N GLY A 92 9.54 -7.54 -1.42
CA GLY A 92 8.29 -6.94 -1.90
C GLY A 92 8.06 -7.25 -3.38
N PHE A 93 9.08 -7.00 -4.22
CA PHE A 93 9.05 -7.27 -5.65
C PHE A 93 8.74 -8.74 -5.95
N LYS A 94 9.52 -9.67 -5.39
CA LYS A 94 9.38 -11.11 -5.66
C LYS A 94 7.99 -11.63 -5.28
N VAL A 95 7.52 -11.24 -4.10
CA VAL A 95 6.21 -11.69 -3.61
C VAL A 95 5.11 -11.11 -4.48
N ALA A 96 5.14 -9.80 -4.74
CA ALA A 96 4.16 -9.14 -5.59
C ALA A 96 4.08 -9.79 -6.98
N PHE A 97 5.23 -9.99 -7.63
CA PHE A 97 5.30 -10.61 -8.95
C PHE A 97 4.69 -12.01 -8.97
N LEU A 98 5.03 -12.84 -7.96
CA LEU A 98 4.55 -14.22 -7.89
C LEU A 98 3.03 -14.30 -7.66
N VAL A 99 2.47 -13.46 -6.81
CA VAL A 99 1.03 -13.49 -6.52
C VAL A 99 0.18 -12.83 -7.60
N THR A 100 0.75 -11.96 -8.44
CA THR A 100 0.07 -11.34 -9.59
C THR A 100 0.21 -12.13 -10.89
N LEU A 101 0.91 -13.27 -10.89
CA LEU A 101 0.97 -14.19 -12.03
C LEU A 101 -0.40 -14.61 -12.60
N PRO A 102 -1.45 -14.84 -11.79
CA PRO A 102 -2.78 -15.13 -12.33
C PRO A 102 -3.30 -14.03 -13.25
N MET A 103 -3.07 -12.75 -12.92
CA MET A 103 -3.42 -11.62 -13.80
C MET A 103 -2.52 -11.57 -15.03
N LEU A 104 -1.20 -11.71 -14.87
CA LEU A 104 -0.27 -11.69 -16.01
C LEU A 104 -0.65 -12.75 -17.06
N ILE A 105 -0.79 -14.01 -16.61
CA ILE A 105 -1.07 -15.14 -17.50
C ILE A 105 -2.50 -15.07 -18.03
N GLY A 106 -3.47 -14.80 -17.14
CA GLY A 106 -4.88 -14.75 -17.50
C GLY A 106 -5.20 -13.66 -18.52
N TYR A 107 -4.66 -12.47 -18.30
CA TYR A 107 -4.87 -11.34 -19.20
C TYR A 107 -4.17 -11.54 -20.54
N ALA A 108 -2.94 -12.07 -20.54
CA ALA A 108 -2.25 -12.43 -21.77
C ALA A 108 -3.05 -13.43 -22.61
N VAL A 109 -3.64 -14.45 -21.98
CA VAL A 109 -4.48 -15.42 -22.70
C VAL A 109 -5.76 -14.77 -23.23
N CYS A 110 -6.44 -13.96 -22.42
CA CYS A 110 -7.68 -13.28 -22.83
C CYS A 110 -7.48 -12.26 -23.96
N SER A 111 -6.31 -11.60 -24.03
CA SER A 111 -5.98 -10.65 -25.10
C SER A 111 -5.36 -11.30 -26.34
N GLY A 112 -5.19 -12.63 -26.34
CA GLY A 112 -4.48 -13.34 -27.42
C GLY A 112 -3.00 -12.94 -27.51
N PHE A 113 -2.38 -12.62 -26.38
CA PHE A 113 -1.02 -12.10 -26.23
C PHE A 113 -0.78 -10.75 -26.92
N THR A 114 -1.86 -10.03 -27.26
CA THR A 114 -1.77 -8.66 -27.79
C THR A 114 -1.34 -7.72 -26.68
N ILE A 115 -0.28 -6.95 -26.94
CA ILE A 115 0.23 -5.93 -26.03
C ILE A 115 -0.16 -4.55 -26.54
N ASN A 116 -0.83 -3.77 -25.71
CA ASN A 116 -1.27 -2.42 -26.03
C ASN A 116 -0.97 -1.46 -24.86
N ILE A 117 0.23 -0.91 -24.79
CA ILE A 117 0.58 0.08 -23.77
C ILE A 117 1.38 1.23 -24.36
N SER A 118 0.93 2.46 -24.07
CA SER A 118 1.71 3.67 -24.37
C SER A 118 2.79 3.89 -23.31
N ALA A 119 3.89 4.56 -23.68
CA ALA A 119 4.92 4.95 -22.72
C ALA A 119 4.33 5.75 -21.55
N ASN A 120 3.40 6.66 -21.83
CA ASN A 120 2.73 7.46 -20.80
C ASN A 120 1.92 6.59 -19.82
N ASN A 121 1.15 5.64 -20.31
CA ASN A 121 0.37 4.73 -19.46
C ASN A 121 1.28 3.83 -18.62
N PHE A 122 2.37 3.34 -19.22
CA PHE A 122 3.39 2.59 -18.48
C PHE A 122 4.00 3.43 -17.34
N TYR A 123 4.54 4.61 -17.65
CA TYR A 123 5.19 5.46 -16.64
C TYR A 123 4.22 5.95 -15.57
N TYR A 124 3.08 6.51 -15.97
CA TYR A 124 2.12 7.06 -15.01
C TYR A 124 1.43 5.93 -14.24
N GLY A 125 0.76 5.00 -14.92
CA GLY A 125 -0.10 4.02 -14.27
C GLY A 125 0.64 2.84 -13.61
N SER A 126 1.84 2.49 -14.09
CA SER A 126 2.60 1.33 -13.56
C SER A 126 3.75 1.71 -12.65
N ILE A 127 4.20 2.97 -12.66
CA ILE A 127 5.34 3.42 -11.85
C ILE A 127 4.93 4.56 -10.93
N SER A 128 4.51 5.69 -11.48
CA SER A 128 4.25 6.90 -10.70
C SER A 128 3.06 6.74 -9.74
N ALA A 129 1.88 6.41 -10.26
CA ALA A 129 0.67 6.26 -9.45
C ALA A 129 0.85 5.21 -8.33
N PRO A 130 1.32 3.97 -8.60
CA PRO A 130 1.51 2.97 -7.54
C PRO A 130 2.47 3.40 -6.43
N ILE A 131 3.55 4.13 -6.75
CA ILE A 131 4.50 4.62 -5.73
C ILE A 131 3.83 5.65 -4.83
N PHE A 132 3.22 6.67 -5.44
CA PHE A 132 2.71 7.82 -4.68
C PHE A 132 1.38 7.53 -3.99
N GLU A 133 0.50 6.76 -4.61
CA GLU A 133 -0.75 6.35 -3.99
C GLU A 133 -0.49 5.44 -2.78
N GLU A 134 0.37 4.43 -2.91
CA GLU A 134 0.65 3.55 -1.76
C GLU A 134 1.47 4.25 -0.67
N LEU A 135 2.32 5.23 -1.02
CA LEU A 135 2.96 6.10 -0.04
C LEU A 135 1.92 6.95 0.72
N PHE A 136 0.99 7.58 0.02
CA PHE A 136 0.04 8.53 0.57
C PHE A 136 -1.09 7.85 1.35
N PHE A 137 -1.70 6.82 0.78
CA PHE A 137 -2.83 6.11 1.37
C PHE A 137 -2.36 5.04 2.37
N ARG A 138 -1.39 4.19 2.00
CA ARG A 138 -1.06 3.00 2.83
C ARG A 138 -0.03 3.33 3.87
N ALA A 139 1.11 3.89 3.48
CA ALA A 139 2.16 4.20 4.44
C ALA A 139 1.80 5.40 5.34
N PHE A 140 1.33 6.49 4.74
CA PHE A 140 1.04 7.73 5.47
C PHE A 140 -0.33 7.71 6.16
N LEU A 141 -1.45 7.64 5.43
CA LEU A 141 -2.78 7.75 6.04
C LEU A 141 -3.11 6.54 6.92
N PHE A 142 -3.30 5.36 6.32
CA PHE A 142 -3.65 4.14 7.04
C PHE A 142 -2.57 3.75 8.05
N GLY A 143 -1.32 3.68 7.59
CA GLY A 143 -0.19 3.20 8.38
C GLY A 143 0.06 4.01 9.63
N LEU A 144 0.08 5.34 9.53
CA LEU A 144 0.35 6.17 10.70
C LEU A 144 -0.84 6.24 11.67
N LEU A 145 -2.08 6.27 11.16
CA LEU A 145 -3.27 6.24 12.02
C LEU A 145 -3.35 4.95 12.82
N TYR A 146 -3.14 3.80 12.17
CA TYR A 146 -3.20 2.50 12.82
C TYR A 146 -2.02 2.25 13.77
N ARG A 147 -0.78 2.46 13.31
CA ARG A 147 0.43 2.09 14.09
C ARG A 147 0.73 3.06 15.23
N TYR A 148 0.51 4.36 15.01
CA TYR A 148 1.02 5.40 15.90
C TYR A 148 -0.07 6.25 16.55
N ALA A 149 -1.14 6.56 15.81
CA ALA A 149 -2.28 7.31 16.37
C ALA A 149 -3.25 6.40 17.16
N GLY A 150 -3.03 5.09 17.16
CA GLY A 150 -3.77 4.13 17.97
C GLY A 150 -5.19 3.83 17.46
N TRP A 151 -5.47 4.09 16.18
CA TRP A 151 -6.73 3.68 15.57
C TRP A 151 -6.80 2.15 15.48
N GLY A 152 -8.01 1.61 15.61
CA GLY A 152 -8.27 0.21 15.30
C GLY A 152 -8.12 -0.07 13.79
N MET A 153 -7.96 -1.35 13.43
CA MET A 153 -7.82 -1.76 12.03
C MET A 153 -9.04 -1.31 11.20
N VAL A 154 -10.23 -1.59 11.70
CA VAL A 154 -11.50 -1.29 11.00
C VAL A 154 -11.65 0.20 10.70
N PRO A 155 -11.61 1.13 11.67
CA PRO A 155 -11.79 2.56 11.36
C PRO A 155 -10.69 3.14 10.47
N ALA A 156 -9.43 2.72 10.64
CA ALA A 156 -8.34 3.19 9.80
C ALA A 156 -8.49 2.71 8.35
N THR A 157 -8.84 1.44 8.15
CA THR A 157 -9.05 0.85 6.82
C THR A 157 -10.32 1.35 6.14
N ILE A 158 -11.42 1.57 6.87
CA ILE A 158 -12.65 2.15 6.29
C ILE A 158 -12.39 3.56 5.79
N LEU A 159 -11.69 4.39 6.57
CA LEU A 159 -11.33 5.73 6.14
C LEU A 159 -10.48 5.68 4.87
N ASP A 160 -9.39 4.90 4.87
CA ASP A 160 -8.48 4.75 3.72
C ASP A 160 -9.25 4.28 2.47
N ALA A 161 -10.05 3.23 2.61
CA ALA A 161 -10.83 2.66 1.52
C ALA A 161 -11.85 3.64 0.97
N PHE A 162 -12.58 4.33 1.84
CA PHE A 162 -13.59 5.30 1.43
C PHE A 162 -12.95 6.45 0.64
N VAL A 163 -11.90 7.06 1.17
CA VAL A 163 -11.29 8.21 0.49
C VAL A 163 -10.59 7.80 -0.80
N PHE A 164 -9.96 6.63 -0.84
CA PHE A 164 -9.38 6.08 -2.05
C PHE A 164 -10.45 5.78 -3.11
N GLY A 165 -11.59 5.22 -2.71
CA GLY A 165 -12.72 4.98 -3.61
C GLY A 165 -13.28 6.27 -4.20
N VAL A 166 -13.47 7.31 -3.37
CA VAL A 166 -14.03 8.60 -3.80
C VAL A 166 -13.21 9.24 -4.90
N ILE A 167 -11.88 9.22 -4.80
CA ILE A 167 -11.01 9.85 -5.81
C ILE A 167 -11.04 9.14 -7.17
N HIS A 168 -11.58 7.92 -7.23
CA HIS A 168 -11.70 7.12 -8.45
C HIS A 168 -13.08 7.21 -9.12
N ILE A 169 -14.09 7.81 -8.48
CA ILE A 169 -15.47 7.87 -9.00
C ILE A 169 -15.52 8.44 -10.42
N SER A 170 -14.63 9.36 -10.78
CA SER A 170 -14.57 9.97 -12.11
C SER A 170 -14.21 9.02 -13.25
N GLN A 171 -13.87 7.76 -12.97
CA GLN A 171 -13.68 6.74 -14.01
C GLN A 171 -15.01 6.10 -14.47
N GLY A 172 -16.14 6.43 -13.84
CA GLY A 172 -17.47 6.03 -14.30
C GLY A 172 -18.14 7.13 -15.12
N ASP A 173 -18.86 6.75 -16.17
CA ASP A 173 -19.61 7.68 -17.03
C ASP A 173 -21.03 7.95 -16.51
N ASP A 174 -21.53 7.09 -15.61
CA ASP A 174 -22.84 7.18 -14.98
C ASP A 174 -22.78 6.77 -13.50
N PHE A 175 -23.91 6.88 -12.80
CA PHE A 175 -23.98 6.55 -11.38
C PHE A 175 -23.63 5.08 -11.09
N ALA A 176 -24.09 4.14 -11.93
CA ALA A 176 -23.91 2.71 -11.68
C ALA A 176 -22.45 2.28 -11.89
N SER A 177 -21.82 2.74 -12.97
CA SER A 177 -20.39 2.55 -13.25
C SER A 177 -19.52 3.24 -12.21
N SER A 178 -19.85 4.47 -11.82
CA SER A 178 -19.17 5.21 -10.74
C SER A 178 -19.24 4.48 -9.40
N ALA A 179 -20.41 3.98 -9.01
CA ALA A 179 -20.60 3.21 -7.79
C ALA A 179 -19.81 1.89 -7.82
N SER A 180 -19.74 1.26 -8.99
CA SER A 180 -18.96 0.03 -9.19
C SER A 180 -17.46 0.30 -9.08
N VAL A 181 -16.96 1.39 -9.69
CA VAL A 181 -15.57 1.83 -9.56
C VAL A 181 -15.26 2.12 -8.09
N PHE A 182 -16.09 2.90 -7.41
CA PHE A 182 -15.93 3.20 -5.99
C PHE A 182 -15.83 1.91 -5.15
N ALA A 183 -16.74 0.96 -5.36
CA ALA A 183 -16.77 -0.28 -4.59
C ALA A 183 -15.51 -1.13 -4.81
N VAL A 184 -15.10 -1.26 -6.07
CA VAL A 184 -13.93 -2.08 -6.44
C VAL A 184 -12.63 -1.46 -5.96
N THR A 185 -12.43 -0.16 -6.14
CA THR A 185 -11.21 0.52 -5.68
C THR A 185 -11.15 0.62 -4.15
N SER A 186 -12.29 0.84 -3.48
CA SER A 186 -12.38 0.73 -2.02
C SER A 186 -12.02 -0.67 -1.53
N ALA A 187 -12.55 -1.72 -2.15
CA ALA A 187 -12.19 -3.10 -1.80
C ALA A 187 -10.70 -3.40 -2.03
N GLY A 188 -10.13 -2.89 -3.12
CA GLY A 188 -8.70 -2.93 -3.40
C GLY A 188 -7.87 -2.26 -2.30
N ALA A 189 -8.28 -1.07 -1.86
CA ALA A 189 -7.63 -0.35 -0.76
C ALA A 189 -7.68 -1.13 0.55
N VAL A 190 -8.84 -1.72 0.92
CA VAL A 190 -8.95 -2.61 2.10
C VAL A 190 -7.93 -3.75 2.02
N TRP A 191 -7.86 -4.41 0.87
CA TRP A 191 -6.93 -5.52 0.66
C TRP A 191 -5.46 -5.07 0.72
N LEU A 192 -5.11 -3.92 0.14
CA LEU A 192 -3.76 -3.37 0.20
C LEU A 192 -3.37 -2.92 1.62
N SER A 193 -4.27 -2.29 2.39
CA SER A 193 -4.02 -1.99 3.81
C SER A 193 -3.72 -3.27 4.61
N TRP A 194 -4.48 -4.34 4.36
CA TRP A 194 -4.25 -5.65 4.99
C TRP A 194 -2.91 -6.26 4.58
N MET A 195 -2.57 -6.25 3.29
CA MET A 195 -1.28 -6.72 2.79
C MET A 195 -0.11 -5.93 3.39
N TYR A 196 -0.23 -4.60 3.48
CA TYR A 196 0.78 -3.75 4.10
C TYR A 196 1.02 -4.16 5.57
N LYS A 197 -0.04 -4.37 6.35
CA LYS A 197 0.04 -4.81 7.75
C LYS A 197 0.65 -6.22 7.89
N GLU A 198 0.10 -7.21 7.20
CA GLU A 198 0.49 -8.62 7.40
C GLU A 198 1.90 -8.94 6.86
N TRP A 199 2.44 -8.06 6.02
CA TRP A 199 3.80 -8.17 5.50
C TRP A 199 4.83 -7.28 6.20
N ASP A 200 4.59 -7.00 7.48
CA ASP A 200 5.49 -6.24 8.36
C ASP A 200 5.74 -4.82 7.85
N TRP A 201 4.66 -4.15 7.46
CA TRP A 201 4.69 -2.76 7.00
C TRP A 201 5.62 -2.56 5.80
N ASN A 202 5.68 -3.53 4.88
CA ASN A 202 6.54 -3.43 3.71
C ASN A 202 5.85 -2.63 2.59
N LEU A 203 6.20 -1.35 2.47
CA LEU A 203 5.63 -0.46 1.46
C LEU A 203 5.93 -0.97 0.04
N TRP A 204 7.14 -1.49 -0.19
CA TRP A 204 7.54 -2.00 -1.49
C TRP A 204 6.62 -3.13 -1.97
N LEU A 205 6.11 -3.97 -1.06
CA LEU A 205 5.17 -5.01 -1.46
C LEU A 205 3.89 -4.43 -2.06
N VAL A 206 3.24 -3.49 -1.38
CA VAL A 206 1.98 -2.91 -1.87
C VAL A 206 2.19 -2.04 -3.09
N VAL A 207 3.31 -1.31 -3.17
CA VAL A 207 3.74 -0.59 -4.39
C VAL A 207 3.85 -1.55 -5.58
N PHE A 208 4.57 -2.68 -5.43
CA PHE A 208 4.75 -3.62 -6.53
C PHE A 208 3.47 -4.39 -6.86
N LEU A 209 2.63 -4.72 -5.86
CA LEU A 209 1.32 -5.33 -6.10
C LEU A 209 0.47 -4.42 -6.99
N HIS A 210 0.32 -3.16 -6.58
CA HIS A 210 -0.43 -2.18 -7.33
C HIS A 210 0.20 -1.96 -8.72
N ALA A 211 1.52 -1.77 -8.79
CA ALA A 211 2.24 -1.58 -10.06
C ALA A 211 2.03 -2.73 -11.04
N PHE A 212 2.16 -3.98 -10.61
CA PHE A 212 1.94 -5.13 -11.50
C PHE A 212 0.48 -5.27 -11.91
N MET A 213 -0.46 -5.02 -11.00
CA MET A 213 -1.88 -5.07 -11.34
C MET A 213 -2.24 -4.03 -12.40
N ASN A 214 -1.80 -2.78 -12.25
CA ASN A 214 -2.01 -1.73 -13.24
C ASN A 214 -1.26 -2.02 -14.54
N LEU A 215 -0.01 -2.48 -14.44
CA LEU A 215 0.78 -2.84 -15.61
C LEU A 215 0.06 -3.88 -16.45
N TYR A 216 -0.36 -5.00 -15.85
CA TYR A 216 -1.02 -6.07 -16.60
C TYR A 216 -2.38 -5.64 -17.11
N TRP A 217 -3.12 -4.83 -16.34
CA TRP A 217 -4.38 -4.25 -16.78
C TRP A 217 -4.25 -3.46 -18.08
N MET A 218 -3.28 -2.53 -18.11
CA MET A 218 -3.05 -1.67 -19.26
C MET A 218 -2.38 -2.42 -20.39
N LEU A 219 -1.40 -3.29 -20.10
CA LEU A 219 -0.65 -4.05 -21.10
C LEU A 219 -1.56 -4.88 -22.00
N PHE A 220 -2.66 -5.40 -21.45
CA PHE A 220 -3.59 -6.29 -22.14
C PHE A 220 -4.98 -5.69 -22.35
N ASP A 221 -5.14 -4.38 -22.11
CA ASP A 221 -6.36 -3.60 -22.37
C ASP A 221 -7.66 -4.28 -21.85
N MET A 222 -7.65 -4.63 -20.56
CA MET A 222 -8.65 -5.56 -20.02
C MET A 222 -10.04 -4.98 -19.80
N ALA A 223 -10.16 -3.66 -19.63
CA ALA A 223 -11.43 -2.94 -19.51
C ALA A 223 -11.21 -1.42 -19.41
N ASP A 224 -12.28 -0.67 -19.71
CA ASP A 224 -12.31 0.79 -19.82
C ASP A 224 -12.11 1.52 -18.49
N ASN A 225 -12.50 0.92 -17.36
CA ASN A 225 -12.38 1.52 -16.04
C ASN A 225 -12.07 0.49 -14.94
N ALA A 226 -11.76 0.94 -13.73
CA ALA A 226 -11.35 0.07 -12.62
C ALA A 226 -12.40 -1.00 -12.23
N ALA A 227 -13.69 -0.78 -12.50
CA ALA A 227 -14.73 -1.76 -12.17
C ALA A 227 -14.48 -3.09 -12.91
N GLY A 228 -14.05 -3.00 -14.17
CA GLY A 228 -13.64 -4.15 -14.97
C GLY A 228 -14.75 -5.00 -15.54
N GLY A 229 -14.37 -5.83 -16.53
CA GLY A 229 -15.23 -6.90 -17.04
C GLY A 229 -15.15 -8.19 -16.20
N LEU A 230 -15.88 -9.21 -16.65
CA LEU A 230 -15.91 -10.53 -16.00
C LEU A 230 -14.49 -11.13 -15.87
N TRP A 231 -13.76 -11.22 -16.99
CA TRP A 231 -12.43 -11.85 -17.01
C TRP A 231 -11.39 -11.07 -16.22
N ALA A 232 -11.46 -9.74 -16.28
CA ALA A 232 -10.63 -8.86 -15.46
C ALA A 232 -10.81 -9.20 -13.97
N ASN A 233 -12.06 -9.34 -13.52
CA ASN A 233 -12.37 -9.65 -12.13
C ASN A 233 -12.04 -11.10 -11.74
N VAL A 234 -12.18 -12.09 -12.63
CA VAL A 234 -11.80 -13.49 -12.34
C VAL A 234 -10.32 -13.59 -11.97
N PHE A 235 -9.41 -13.02 -12.77
CA PHE A 235 -7.99 -13.11 -12.48
C PHE A 235 -7.55 -12.19 -11.34
N ARG A 236 -8.22 -11.04 -11.15
CA ARG A 236 -8.05 -10.20 -9.97
C ARG A 236 -8.39 -10.96 -8.68
N VAL A 237 -9.53 -11.66 -8.65
CA VAL A 237 -9.91 -12.51 -7.51
C VAL A 237 -8.91 -13.65 -7.32
N ALA A 238 -8.42 -14.28 -8.39
CA ALA A 238 -7.39 -15.31 -8.29
C ALA A 238 -6.09 -14.78 -7.65
N THR A 239 -5.65 -13.57 -8.02
CA THR A 239 -4.51 -12.86 -7.39
C THR A 239 -4.75 -12.61 -5.90
N ILE A 240 -5.95 -12.13 -5.53
CA ILE A 240 -6.32 -11.90 -4.12
C ILE A 240 -6.30 -13.22 -3.34
N VAL A 241 -6.88 -14.29 -3.89
CA VAL A 241 -6.87 -15.63 -3.27
C VAL A 241 -5.43 -16.12 -3.07
N ALA A 242 -4.55 -15.96 -4.07
CA ALA A 242 -3.14 -16.31 -3.95
C ALA A 242 -2.45 -15.57 -2.79
N CYS A 243 -2.73 -14.26 -2.66
CA CYS A 243 -2.25 -13.45 -1.53
C CYS A 243 -2.78 -13.95 -0.18
N VAL A 244 -4.08 -14.23 -0.09
CA VAL A 244 -4.72 -14.72 1.14
C VAL A 244 -4.13 -16.06 1.57
N VAL A 245 -4.02 -17.01 0.64
CA VAL A 245 -3.47 -18.35 0.91
C VAL A 245 -2.01 -18.26 1.38
N TRP A 246 -1.17 -17.49 0.67
CA TRP A 246 0.24 -17.38 1.04
C TRP A 246 0.41 -16.68 2.39
N THR A 247 -0.23 -15.53 2.59
CA THR A 247 -0.15 -14.78 3.86
C THR A 247 -0.58 -15.66 5.03
N ASN A 248 -1.70 -16.38 4.92
CA ASN A 248 -2.17 -17.27 5.98
C ASN A 248 -1.23 -18.45 6.25
N ARG A 249 -0.64 -19.06 5.21
CA ARG A 249 0.37 -20.12 5.36
C ARG A 249 1.60 -19.61 6.12
N ARG A 250 2.11 -18.43 5.75
CA ARG A 250 3.25 -17.77 6.41
C ARG A 250 2.95 -17.50 7.89
N ILE A 251 1.78 -16.95 8.20
CA ILE A 251 1.36 -16.67 9.58
C ILE A 251 1.27 -17.97 10.39
N LYS A 252 0.67 -19.03 9.84
CA LYS A 252 0.59 -20.34 10.49
C LYS A 252 1.98 -20.91 10.79
N GLN A 253 2.88 -20.90 9.80
CA GLN A 253 4.26 -21.36 9.96
C GLN A 253 5.01 -20.60 11.06
N ALA A 254 4.87 -19.27 11.11
CA ALA A 254 5.49 -18.46 12.14
C ALA A 254 4.98 -18.81 13.54
N ARG A 255 3.66 -19.03 13.70
CA ARG A 255 3.06 -19.45 14.99
C ARG A 255 3.56 -20.81 15.45
N THR A 256 3.65 -21.78 14.53
CA THR A 256 4.18 -23.12 14.84
C THR A 256 5.64 -23.05 15.29
N GLN A 257 6.49 -22.27 14.61
CA GLN A 257 7.89 -22.11 14.98
C GLN A 257 8.08 -21.49 16.37
N VAL A 258 7.27 -20.48 16.73
CA VAL A 258 7.29 -19.88 18.07
C VAL A 258 6.93 -20.93 19.12
N GLN A 259 5.84 -21.67 18.91
CA GLN A 259 5.39 -22.71 19.84
C GLN A 259 6.42 -23.84 20.01
N GLU A 260 7.10 -24.24 18.94
CA GLU A 260 8.18 -25.23 19.00
C GLU A 260 9.40 -24.70 19.77
N SER A 261 9.74 -23.41 19.58
CA SER A 261 10.87 -22.78 20.30
C SER A 261 10.61 -22.61 21.80
N GLU A 262 9.39 -22.27 22.20
CA GLU A 262 8.98 -22.17 23.62
C GLU A 262 9.05 -23.54 24.29
N LYS A 263 8.52 -24.58 23.65
CA LYS A 263 8.63 -25.97 24.14
C LYS A 263 10.09 -26.42 24.28
N ALA A 264 10.94 -26.10 23.32
CA ALA A 264 12.36 -26.46 23.38
C ALA A 264 13.10 -25.72 24.51
N HIS A 265 12.76 -24.46 24.77
CA HIS A 265 13.30 -23.68 25.88
C HIS A 265 12.87 -24.25 27.24
N ASP A 266 11.59 -24.63 27.39
CA ASP A 266 11.07 -25.25 28.62
C ASP A 266 11.68 -26.62 28.92
N VAL A 267 12.09 -27.37 27.89
CA VAL A 267 12.79 -28.66 28.03
C VAL A 267 14.26 -28.48 28.40
N LEU A 268 14.91 -27.40 27.94
CA LEU A 268 16.34 -27.15 28.16
C LEU A 268 16.64 -26.28 29.40
N ALA A 269 15.66 -25.58 29.96
CA ALA A 269 15.79 -24.94 31.26
C ALA A 269 15.76 -26.03 32.35
N PRO A 270 16.89 -26.35 33.02
CA PRO A 270 16.87 -27.32 34.11
C PRO A 270 15.93 -26.77 35.19
N LYS A 271 15.20 -27.66 35.88
CA LYS A 271 14.53 -27.36 37.15
C LYS A 271 15.58 -27.06 38.24
N ALA A 272 16.37 -26.00 38.08
CA ALA A 272 17.30 -25.52 39.07
C ALA A 272 16.54 -24.65 40.06
N PHE A 273 15.67 -25.25 40.90
CA PHE A 273 15.19 -24.71 42.18
C PHE A 273 14.20 -25.70 42.82
N ALA A 274 14.68 -26.87 43.23
CA ALA A 274 13.92 -27.76 44.10
C ALA A 274 14.88 -28.64 44.91
N GLY A 275 15.55 -28.05 45.91
CA GLY A 275 16.39 -28.80 46.84
C GLY A 275 17.54 -28.00 47.43
N ALA A 276 17.25 -26.98 48.23
CA ALA A 276 18.24 -26.37 49.11
C ALA A 276 17.58 -25.67 50.30
N ILE A 277 16.56 -26.29 50.93
CA ILE A 277 16.12 -25.95 52.29
C ILE A 277 15.61 -27.25 52.93
N SER A 278 16.50 -27.98 53.60
CA SER A 278 16.18 -28.93 54.67
C SER A 278 17.41 -29.15 55.53
#